data_AF-A0A502GKB6-F1
#
_entry.id   AF-A0A502GKB6-F1
#
_cell.length_a   1.000
_cell.length_b   1.000
_cell.length_c   1.000
_cell.angle_alpha   90.00
_cell.angle_beta   90.00
_cell.angle_gamma   90.00
#
_symmetry.space_group_name_H-M   'P 1'
#
loop_
_entity.id
_entity.type
_entity.pdbx_description
1 polymer ?
#
loop_
_entity_poly.entity_id
_entity_poly.type
_entity_poly.pdbx_seq_one_letter_code
_entity_poly.pdbx_strand_id
1 'polypeptide(L)'
;MPRFAGRLAWLGALALGLAACTAAPDFTPKPKGYNRIVLPPHRYRALPGNHPYSFEYSQSAVVKRDSSYMAQPHWLNIYYPQLHANVQITYMDVARDRRLYNKMMEDARKLTGKHQVKATAIDERVLKMPNGMRASVFELSGEVPSQFQFYTTDSTRHFLRGALYFQTATANDSLAPVIEYVKTDMVQMLNTLKYK
;
A
#
# COMPACT_ATOMS: atom_id res chain seq x y z
N MET A 1 -37.56 -79.21 -35.37
CA MET A 1 -38.21 -79.11 -34.04
C MET A 1 -37.14 -78.68 -33.03
N PRO A 2 -37.47 -77.83 -32.04
CA PRO A 2 -37.07 -76.42 -31.87
C PRO A 2 -35.66 -76.23 -31.26
N ARG A 3 -34.86 -75.18 -31.50
CA ARG A 3 -35.02 -73.70 -31.38
C ARG A 3 -35.32 -73.19 -29.95
N PHE A 4 -34.26 -72.85 -29.21
CA PHE A 4 -34.21 -71.74 -28.24
C PHE A 4 -32.76 -71.21 -28.29
N ALA A 5 -32.46 -70.10 -28.97
CA ALA A 5 -32.61 -68.72 -28.47
C ALA A 5 -31.98 -68.61 -27.06
N GLY A 6 -30.76 -68.12 -26.90
CA GLY A 6 -30.29 -66.81 -27.33
C GLY A 6 -30.50 -65.82 -26.19
N ARG A 7 -29.44 -65.05 -25.89
CA ARG A 7 -29.43 -63.84 -25.04
C ARG A 7 -29.36 -64.09 -23.52
N LEU A 8 -28.21 -64.50 -23.02
CA LEU A 8 -27.88 -64.25 -21.61
C LEU A 8 -26.36 -64.11 -21.36
N ALA A 9 -25.67 -63.29 -22.15
CA ALA A 9 -24.27 -62.97 -21.87
C ALA A 9 -23.84 -61.58 -22.38
N TRP A 10 -24.79 -60.68 -22.67
CA TRP A 10 -24.50 -59.33 -23.18
C TRP A 10 -25.30 -58.26 -22.41
N LEU A 11 -25.45 -58.42 -21.10
CA LEU A 11 -26.01 -57.37 -20.24
C LEU A 11 -25.08 -56.95 -19.08
N GLY A 12 -23.98 -57.67 -18.84
CA GLY A 12 -23.01 -57.30 -17.80
C GLY A 12 -21.91 -56.33 -18.26
N ALA A 13 -21.64 -56.24 -19.56
CA ALA A 13 -20.52 -55.46 -20.10
C ALA A 13 -20.89 -54.03 -20.54
N LEU A 14 -22.18 -53.66 -20.54
CA LEU A 14 -22.63 -52.31 -20.94
C LEU A 14 -22.93 -51.40 -19.74
N ALA A 15 -22.71 -51.87 -18.51
CA ALA A 15 -22.96 -51.09 -17.28
C ALA A 15 -21.69 -50.46 -16.68
N LEU A 16 -20.49 -50.77 -17.20
CA LEU A 16 -19.21 -50.25 -16.70
C LEU A 16 -18.62 -49.08 -17.52
N GLY A 17 -19.40 -48.47 -18.41
CA GLY A 17 -18.94 -47.39 -19.29
C GLY A 17 -19.26 -45.96 -18.86
N LEU A 18 -20.01 -45.75 -17.76
CA LEU A 18 -20.58 -44.42 -17.44
C LEU A 18 -19.98 -43.74 -16.19
N ALA A 19 -18.92 -44.29 -15.60
CA ALA A 19 -18.28 -43.73 -14.40
C ALA A 19 -16.97 -42.96 -14.68
N ALA A 20 -16.73 -42.53 -15.92
CA ALA A 20 -15.56 -41.74 -16.26
C ALA A 20 -15.96 -40.30 -16.63
N CYS A 21 -15.36 -39.35 -15.90
CA CYS A 21 -15.30 -37.92 -16.19
C CYS A 21 -16.47 -37.04 -15.72
N THR A 22 -16.60 -36.90 -14.40
CA THR A 22 -17.06 -35.64 -13.79
C THR A 22 -15.91 -35.00 -13.00
N ALA A 23 -14.76 -34.81 -13.63
CA ALA A 23 -13.80 -33.84 -13.12
C ALA A 23 -14.38 -32.46 -13.46
N ALA A 24 -14.89 -31.76 -12.44
CA ALA A 24 -15.20 -30.35 -12.60
C ALA A 24 -13.95 -29.67 -13.19
N PRO A 25 -14.09 -28.80 -14.21
CA PRO A 25 -12.93 -28.10 -14.73
C PRO A 25 -12.30 -27.34 -13.56
N ASP A 26 -11.06 -27.69 -13.23
CA ASP A 26 -10.21 -26.90 -12.33
C ASP A 26 -10.07 -25.52 -12.96
N PHE A 27 -10.99 -24.64 -12.61
CA PHE A 27 -11.01 -23.26 -13.07
C PHE A 27 -9.97 -22.53 -12.23
N THR A 28 -8.71 -22.60 -12.64
CA THR A 28 -7.68 -21.69 -12.15
C THR A 28 -7.94 -20.32 -12.78
N PRO A 29 -8.35 -19.29 -12.01
CA PRO A 29 -8.59 -17.97 -12.57
C PRO A 29 -7.31 -17.46 -13.21
N LYS A 30 -7.41 -16.88 -14.42
CA LYS A 30 -6.25 -16.22 -15.04
C LYS A 30 -5.71 -15.14 -14.10
N PRO A 31 -4.38 -15.00 -13.96
CA PRO A 31 -3.81 -13.93 -13.15
C PRO A 31 -4.34 -12.58 -13.66
N LYS A 32 -4.73 -11.70 -12.73
CA LYS A 32 -5.27 -10.38 -13.07
C LYS A 32 -4.22 -9.61 -13.90
N GLY A 33 -4.59 -9.21 -15.11
CA GLY A 33 -3.76 -8.37 -15.97
C GLY A 33 -3.91 -6.90 -15.58
N TYR A 34 -2.85 -6.28 -15.08
CA TYR A 34 -2.80 -4.84 -14.85
C TYR A 34 -2.47 -4.10 -16.15
N ASN A 35 -2.89 -2.85 -16.26
CA ASN A 35 -2.42 -1.98 -17.33
C ASN A 35 -0.89 -1.94 -17.31
N ARG A 36 -0.25 -1.96 -18.49
CA ARG A 36 1.21 -1.85 -18.58
C ARG A 36 1.63 -0.42 -18.21
N ILE A 37 2.01 -0.23 -16.96
CA ILE A 37 2.53 1.04 -16.44
C ILE A 37 4.05 1.02 -16.55
N VAL A 38 4.61 2.01 -17.25
CA VAL A 38 6.07 2.18 -17.31
C VAL A 38 6.53 2.87 -16.04
N LEU A 39 7.24 2.14 -15.18
CA LEU A 39 7.81 2.66 -13.95
C LEU A 39 9.25 3.14 -14.21
N PRO A 40 9.60 4.39 -13.88
CA PRO A 40 10.97 4.86 -14.01
C PRO A 40 11.89 4.13 -13.03
N PRO A 41 13.21 4.07 -13.26
CA PRO A 41 14.13 3.48 -12.30
C PRO A 41 14.19 4.32 -11.01
N HIS A 42 14.31 3.65 -9.87
CA HIS A 42 14.54 4.29 -8.59
C HIS A 42 15.88 5.04 -8.60
N ARG A 43 15.83 6.36 -8.47
CA ARG A 43 16.98 7.23 -8.23
C ARG A 43 16.58 8.29 -7.24
N TYR A 44 17.49 8.64 -6.34
CA TYR A 44 17.19 9.49 -5.21
C TYR A 44 18.01 10.78 -5.23
N ARG A 45 17.48 11.81 -4.55
CA ARG A 45 18.19 13.06 -4.28
C ARG A 45 17.78 13.59 -2.91
N ALA A 46 18.68 14.34 -2.29
CA ALA A 46 18.42 14.97 -1.01
C ALA A 46 17.29 16.01 -1.11
N LEU A 47 16.44 16.07 -0.09
CA LEU A 47 15.42 17.09 0.05
C LEU A 47 16.06 18.49 0.12
N PRO A 48 15.72 19.42 -0.79
CA PRO A 48 16.23 20.78 -0.75
C PRO A 48 15.56 21.61 0.35
N GLY A 49 16.21 22.70 0.75
CA GLY A 49 15.65 23.70 1.66
C GLY A 49 15.97 23.48 3.14
N ASN A 50 15.56 24.44 3.97
CA ASN A 50 15.81 24.43 5.41
C ASN A 50 14.59 23.88 6.18
N HIS A 51 14.52 22.56 6.31
CA HIS A 51 13.52 21.85 7.10
C HIS A 51 14.15 21.27 8.38
N PRO A 52 13.36 21.10 9.47
CA PRO A 52 13.76 20.41 10.71
C PRO A 52 13.92 18.89 10.53
N TYR A 53 13.86 18.43 9.29
CA TYR A 53 14.13 17.07 8.87
C TYR A 53 14.82 17.11 7.50
N SER A 54 15.48 16.02 7.15
CA SER A 54 16.02 15.77 5.81
C SER A 54 15.87 14.30 5.48
N PHE A 55 15.62 13.99 4.22
CA PHE A 55 15.57 12.64 3.68
C PHE A 55 15.91 12.68 2.19
N GLU A 56 16.12 11.52 1.60
CA GLU A 56 16.16 11.39 0.15
C GLU A 56 14.76 11.09 -0.42
N TYR A 57 14.48 11.59 -1.61
CA TYR A 57 13.25 11.35 -2.33
C TYR A 57 13.51 11.07 -3.81
N SER A 58 12.52 10.49 -4.48
CA SER A 58 12.61 10.06 -5.88
C SER A 58 12.92 11.23 -6.83
N GLN A 59 13.87 11.04 -7.74
CA GLN A 59 14.13 11.99 -8.83
C GLN A 59 12.94 12.10 -9.80
N SER A 60 12.09 11.08 -9.86
CA SER A 60 10.85 11.06 -10.62
C SER A 60 9.72 11.89 -9.97
N ALA A 61 9.96 12.45 -8.77
CA ALA A 61 9.01 13.28 -8.06
C ALA A 61 9.43 14.75 -7.99
N VAL A 62 8.44 15.61 -7.73
CA VAL A 62 8.57 17.05 -7.53
C VAL A 62 8.11 17.40 -6.13
N VAL A 63 8.94 18.14 -5.40
CA VAL A 63 8.57 18.67 -4.08
C VAL A 63 7.71 19.91 -4.27
N LYS A 64 6.52 19.89 -3.68
CA LYS A 64 5.61 21.03 -3.61
C LYS A 64 5.37 21.37 -2.14
N ARG A 65 5.18 22.66 -1.84
CA ARG A 65 4.64 23.03 -0.53
C ARG A 65 3.18 22.59 -0.45
N ASP A 66 2.73 22.23 0.75
CA ASP A 66 1.30 22.03 0.95
C ASP A 66 0.59 23.37 0.77
N SER A 67 -0.40 23.41 -0.12
CA SER A 67 -1.18 24.60 -0.47
C SER A 67 -2.57 24.61 0.17
N SER A 68 -2.86 23.64 1.05
CA SER A 68 -4.13 23.62 1.78
C SER A 68 -4.22 24.80 2.75
N TYR A 69 -5.44 25.26 3.04
CA TYR A 69 -5.68 26.33 4.00
C TYR A 69 -5.11 26.04 5.39
N MET A 70 -5.02 24.75 5.75
CA MET A 70 -4.49 24.29 7.04
C MET A 70 -3.00 23.93 6.99
N ALA A 71 -2.31 24.22 5.88
CA ALA A 71 -0.91 23.89 5.70
C ALA A 71 -0.04 24.55 6.79
N GLN A 72 0.70 23.75 7.53
CA GLN A 72 1.67 24.25 8.51
C GLN A 72 3.07 24.38 7.88
N PRO A 73 3.96 25.16 8.50
CA PRO A 73 5.36 25.20 8.09
C PRO A 73 5.96 23.80 7.98
N HIS A 74 6.79 23.61 6.95
CA HIS A 74 7.45 22.34 6.65
C HIS A 74 6.52 21.17 6.28
N TRP A 75 5.27 21.42 5.93
CA TRP A 75 4.44 20.42 5.24
C TRP A 75 4.74 20.44 3.75
N LEU A 76 4.90 19.24 3.18
CA LEU A 76 5.33 19.05 1.80
C LEU A 76 4.47 18.00 1.10
N ASN A 77 4.41 18.10 -0.22
CA ASN A 77 3.83 17.11 -1.11
C ASN A 77 4.94 16.63 -2.06
N ILE A 78 5.27 15.34 -1.99
CA ILE A 78 6.18 14.69 -2.92
C ILE A 78 5.33 14.09 -4.03
N TYR A 79 5.16 14.86 -5.11
CA TYR A 79 4.23 14.56 -6.18
C TYR A 79 4.95 13.83 -7.34
N TYR A 80 4.40 12.71 -7.78
CA TYR A 80 4.88 11.91 -8.92
C TYR A 80 3.99 12.18 -10.14
N PRO A 81 4.39 13.07 -11.08
CA PRO A 81 3.51 13.49 -12.17
C PRO A 81 3.11 12.35 -13.10
N GLN A 82 4.05 11.47 -13.44
CA GLN A 82 3.80 10.33 -14.33
C GLN A 82 2.91 9.25 -13.71
N LEU A 83 2.83 9.23 -12.38
CA LEU A 83 2.12 8.20 -11.62
C LEU A 83 0.82 8.71 -11.01
N HIS A 84 0.52 10.01 -11.13
CA HIS A 84 -0.62 10.67 -10.48
C HIS A 84 -0.73 10.37 -8.97
N ALA A 85 0.43 10.19 -8.34
CA ALA A 85 0.57 9.83 -6.94
C ALA A 85 1.16 10.99 -6.15
N ASN A 86 0.69 11.15 -4.91
CA ASN A 86 1.15 12.20 -4.01
C ASN A 86 1.46 11.62 -2.64
N VAL A 87 2.70 11.80 -2.18
CA VAL A 87 3.04 11.52 -0.78
C VAL A 87 2.97 12.82 -0.01
N GLN A 88 1.95 12.94 0.85
CA GLN A 88 1.82 14.07 1.76
C GLN A 88 2.71 13.85 2.97
N ILE A 89 3.56 14.83 3.25
CA ILE A 89 4.45 14.89 4.41
C ILE A 89 3.94 15.96 5.36
N THR A 90 3.57 15.54 6.56
CA THR A 90 3.15 16.44 7.64
C THR A 90 4.18 16.37 8.76
N TYR A 91 4.61 17.53 9.23
CA TYR A 91 5.59 17.68 10.31
C TYR A 91 5.01 18.53 11.45
N MET A 92 5.31 18.15 12.68
CA MET A 92 4.97 18.95 13.86
C MET A 92 6.11 18.92 14.87
N ASP A 93 6.40 20.09 15.46
CA ASP A 93 7.26 20.23 16.63
C ASP A 93 6.43 20.02 17.89
N VAL A 94 6.69 18.93 18.61
CA VAL A 94 5.97 18.49 19.82
C VAL A 94 6.75 18.78 21.11
N ALA A 95 7.90 19.46 21.04
CA ALA A 95 8.81 19.62 22.19
C ALA A 95 8.19 20.27 23.43
N ARG A 96 7.13 21.06 23.28
CA ARG A 96 6.56 21.87 24.36
C ARG A 96 5.17 21.44 24.83
N ASP A 97 4.59 20.41 24.22
CA ASP A 97 3.25 19.98 24.56
C ASP A 97 3.13 18.46 24.54
N ARG A 98 3.38 17.85 25.72
CA ARG A 98 3.27 16.41 25.93
C ARG A 98 1.83 15.91 25.75
N ARG A 99 0.82 16.77 25.94
CA ARG A 99 -0.58 16.43 25.64
C ARG A 99 -0.80 16.41 24.13
N LEU A 100 -0.25 17.36 23.39
CA LEU A 100 -0.24 17.37 21.91
C LEU A 100 0.49 16.16 21.34
N TYR A 101 1.65 15.78 21.90
CA TYR A 101 2.37 14.57 21.51
C TYR A 101 1.51 13.31 21.67
N ASN A 102 0.95 13.10 22.87
CA ASN A 102 0.10 11.95 23.14
C ASN A 102 -1.14 11.94 22.24
N LYS A 103 -1.79 13.10 22.08
CA LYS A 103 -2.93 13.27 21.19
C LYS A 103 -2.57 12.99 19.74
N MET A 104 -1.43 13.45 19.24
CA MET A 104 -0.96 13.19 17.87
C MET A 104 -0.68 11.72 17.62
N MET A 105 -0.07 11.04 18.59
CA MET A 105 0.20 9.62 18.47
C MET A 105 -1.09 8.79 18.54
N GLU A 106 -2.06 9.24 19.33
CA GLU A 106 -3.40 8.67 19.37
C GLU A 106 -4.19 9.00 18.09
N ASP A 107 -4.11 10.22 17.56
CA ASP A 107 -4.77 10.67 16.34
C ASP A 107 -4.17 10.01 15.11
N ALA A 108 -2.86 9.80 15.04
CA ALA A 108 -2.22 9.04 13.97
C ALA A 108 -2.70 7.59 13.97
N ARG A 109 -2.82 6.96 15.15
CA ARG A 109 -3.43 5.63 15.30
C ARG A 109 -4.92 5.63 14.95
N LYS A 110 -5.68 6.64 15.39
CA LYS A 110 -7.12 6.79 15.12
C LYS A 110 -7.42 7.17 13.68
N LEU A 111 -6.54 7.88 12.97
CA LEU A 111 -6.71 8.25 11.55
C LEU A 111 -6.48 7.03 10.66
N THR A 112 -5.50 6.18 10.98
CA THR A 112 -5.45 4.82 10.43
C THR A 112 -6.78 4.10 10.71
N GLY A 113 -7.30 4.26 11.94
CA GLY A 113 -8.59 3.72 12.35
C GLY A 113 -9.81 4.26 11.57
N LYS A 114 -9.89 5.54 11.24
CA LYS A 114 -11.04 6.14 10.53
C LYS A 114 -11.09 5.72 9.06
N HIS A 115 -9.96 5.32 8.47
CA HIS A 115 -9.94 4.68 7.16
C HIS A 115 -10.39 3.21 7.19
N GLN A 116 -10.61 2.60 8.38
CA GLN A 116 -11.16 1.24 8.53
C GLN A 116 -12.53 1.09 7.89
N VAL A 117 -13.32 2.16 7.79
CA VAL A 117 -14.71 2.07 7.28
C VAL A 117 -14.76 1.58 5.82
N LYS A 118 -13.70 1.78 5.04
CA LYS A 118 -13.59 1.28 3.64
C LYS A 118 -12.44 0.30 3.42
N ALA A 119 -11.60 0.07 4.42
CA ALA A 119 -10.48 -0.85 4.30
C ALA A 119 -10.99 -2.29 4.42
N THR A 120 -10.57 -3.16 3.51
CA THR A 120 -10.83 -4.60 3.64
C THR A 120 -9.85 -5.26 4.60
N ALA A 121 -8.65 -4.70 4.74
CA ALA A 121 -7.64 -5.12 5.71
C ALA A 121 -6.71 -3.94 6.08
N ILE A 122 -6.13 -4.00 7.28
CA ILE A 122 -5.08 -3.08 7.74
C ILE A 122 -3.96 -3.92 8.37
N ASP A 123 -2.74 -3.74 7.88
CA ASP A 123 -1.53 -4.31 8.45
C ASP A 123 -0.70 -3.20 9.10
N GLU A 124 -0.55 -3.26 10.42
CA GLU A 124 0.29 -2.35 11.19
C GLU A 124 1.60 -3.03 11.55
N ARG A 125 2.73 -2.39 11.21
CA ARG A 125 4.07 -2.90 11.50
C ARG A 125 4.96 -1.79 12.03
N VAL A 126 5.85 -2.13 12.95
CA VAL A 126 6.92 -1.22 13.39
C VAL A 126 8.22 -1.62 12.71
N LEU A 127 8.71 -0.75 11.83
CA LEU A 127 9.99 -0.94 11.16
C LEU A 127 11.11 -0.28 11.97
N LYS A 128 12.23 -0.99 12.12
CA LYS A 128 13.49 -0.45 12.68
C LYS A 128 14.35 0.02 11.52
N MET A 129 14.66 1.30 11.50
CA MET A 129 15.46 1.92 10.45
C MET A 129 16.96 1.76 10.74
N PRO A 130 17.84 1.77 9.71
CA PRO A 130 19.29 1.71 9.91
C PRO A 130 19.87 2.82 10.78
N ASN A 131 19.20 3.98 10.83
CA ASN A 131 19.57 5.12 11.67
C ASN A 131 19.12 4.96 13.15
N GLY A 132 18.58 3.81 13.54
CA GLY A 132 18.08 3.53 14.90
C GLY A 132 16.66 4.05 15.18
N MET A 133 16.05 4.79 14.26
CA MET A 133 14.68 5.27 14.40
C MET A 133 13.67 4.13 14.24
N ARG A 134 12.49 4.34 14.82
CA ARG A 134 11.33 3.46 14.64
C ARG A 134 10.27 4.20 13.83
N ALA A 135 9.70 3.51 12.86
CA ALA A 135 8.57 4.00 12.09
C ALA A 135 7.41 3.02 12.24
N SER A 136 6.24 3.52 12.62
CA SER A 136 5.00 2.76 12.52
C SER A 136 4.48 2.92 11.11
N VAL A 137 4.28 1.81 10.42
CA VAL A 137 3.83 1.72 9.03
C VAL A 137 2.48 1.03 9.01
N PHE A 138 1.60 1.52 8.13
CA PHE A 138 0.26 1.02 7.93
C PHE A 138 0.03 0.76 6.46
N GLU A 139 -0.33 -0.47 6.14
CA GLU A 139 -0.76 -0.88 4.80
C GLU A 139 -2.25 -1.18 4.85
N LEU A 140 -3.03 -0.45 4.05
CA LEU A 140 -4.48 -0.59 4.00
C LEU A 140 -4.84 -1.17 2.65
N SER A 141 -5.70 -2.18 2.64
CA SER A 141 -6.24 -2.81 1.41
C SER A 141 -7.69 -2.39 1.16
N GLY A 142 -8.18 -2.56 -0.07
CA GLY A 142 -9.55 -2.22 -0.46
C GLY A 142 -9.68 -0.80 -0.98
N GLU A 143 -10.91 -0.28 -1.11
CA GLU A 143 -11.25 1.04 -1.67
C GLU A 143 -10.96 2.21 -0.71
N VAL A 144 -9.71 2.30 -0.25
CA VAL A 144 -9.25 3.34 0.68
C VAL A 144 -8.55 4.48 -0.03
N PRO A 145 -8.63 5.71 0.51
CA PRO A 145 -7.98 6.88 -0.07
C PRO A 145 -6.45 6.85 0.05
N SER A 146 -5.90 6.06 0.98
CA SER A 146 -4.46 5.94 1.20
C SER A 146 -4.08 4.51 1.57
N GLN A 147 -3.28 3.87 0.71
CA GLN A 147 -2.91 2.46 0.83
C GLN A 147 -1.66 2.25 1.69
N PHE A 148 -0.79 3.26 1.80
CA PHE A 148 0.45 3.18 2.56
C PHE A 148 0.67 4.46 3.34
N GLN A 149 0.88 4.32 4.65
CA GLN A 149 1.11 5.44 5.56
C GLN A 149 2.19 5.07 6.57
N PHE A 150 2.90 6.08 7.07
CA PHE A 150 3.79 5.90 8.20
C PHE A 150 3.77 7.12 9.12
N TYR A 151 4.16 6.91 10.37
CA TYR A 151 4.63 7.99 11.22
C TYR A 151 5.89 7.58 11.98
N THR A 152 6.68 8.57 12.34
CA THR A 152 7.88 8.40 13.16
C THR A 152 8.11 9.64 14.03
N THR A 153 8.84 9.43 15.12
CA THR A 153 9.18 10.47 16.09
C THR A 153 10.52 10.17 16.74
N ASP A 154 11.23 11.21 17.17
CA ASP A 154 12.40 11.10 18.05
C ASP A 154 11.99 10.95 19.54
N SER A 155 10.69 10.86 19.82
CA SER A 155 10.06 10.80 21.16
C SER A 155 10.09 12.10 21.97
N THR A 156 10.82 13.12 21.52
CA THR A 156 11.05 14.36 22.29
C THR A 156 10.56 15.62 21.61
N ARG A 157 10.67 15.73 20.29
CA ARG A 157 10.47 16.98 19.57
C ARG A 157 9.84 16.83 18.19
N HIS A 158 10.22 15.82 17.42
CA HIS A 158 9.81 15.71 16.03
C HIS A 158 8.72 14.67 15.89
N PHE A 159 7.61 15.04 15.24
CA PHE A 159 6.62 14.10 14.74
C PHE A 159 6.50 14.29 13.23
N LEU A 160 6.75 13.22 12.47
CA LEU A 160 6.65 13.23 11.00
C LEU A 160 5.76 12.09 10.53
N ARG A 161 4.82 12.42 9.65
CA ARG A 161 3.92 11.45 9.01
C ARG A 161 4.00 11.59 7.50
N GLY A 162 4.00 10.45 6.82
CA GLY A 162 3.90 10.33 5.37
C GLY A 162 2.66 9.52 5.00
N ALA A 163 1.88 9.98 4.02
CA ALA A 163 0.71 9.26 3.52
C ALA A 163 0.62 9.33 2.00
N LEU A 164 0.49 8.16 1.37
CA LEU A 164 0.35 8.01 -0.08
C LEU A 164 -1.11 8.20 -0.49
N TYR A 165 -1.38 9.15 -1.36
CA TYR A 165 -2.67 9.41 -1.97
C TYR A 165 -2.59 9.33 -3.51
N PHE A 166 -3.69 8.91 -4.13
CA PHE A 166 -3.88 8.97 -5.58
C PHE A 166 -4.97 9.98 -5.91
N GLN A 167 -4.84 10.67 -7.04
CA GLN A 167 -5.84 11.63 -7.49
C GLN A 167 -7.19 10.95 -7.81
N THR A 168 -7.16 9.71 -8.28
CA THR A 168 -8.34 8.92 -8.63
C THR A 168 -8.54 7.79 -7.61
N ALA A 169 -9.62 7.89 -6.82
CA ALA A 169 -9.89 7.02 -5.68
C ALA A 169 -10.50 5.63 -6.04
N THR A 170 -10.76 5.34 -7.32
CA THR A 170 -11.76 4.33 -7.72
C THR A 170 -11.22 3.06 -8.39
N ALA A 171 -9.90 2.85 -8.46
CA ALA A 171 -9.34 1.66 -9.14
C ALA A 171 -8.09 1.09 -8.47
N ASN A 172 -8.18 0.75 -7.18
CA ASN A 172 -7.04 0.31 -6.37
C ASN A 172 -6.32 -0.93 -6.90
N ASP A 173 -7.05 -1.89 -7.50
CA ASP A 173 -6.42 -3.06 -8.13
C ASP A 173 -5.49 -2.62 -9.28
N SER A 174 -5.90 -1.66 -10.12
CA SER A 174 -5.07 -1.22 -11.26
C SER A 174 -3.81 -0.45 -10.86
N LEU A 175 -3.73 0.03 -9.62
CA LEU A 175 -2.63 0.86 -9.13
C LEU A 175 -1.57 0.08 -8.35
N ALA A 176 -1.77 -1.23 -8.12
CA ALA A 176 -0.85 -2.05 -7.32
C ALA A 176 0.65 -1.88 -7.70
N PRO A 177 1.04 -1.88 -8.99
CA PRO A 177 2.45 -1.66 -9.37
C PRO A 177 2.96 -0.27 -8.98
N VAL A 178 2.10 0.75 -9.03
CA VAL A 178 2.44 2.13 -8.66
C VAL A 178 2.53 2.29 -7.14
N ILE A 179 1.62 1.64 -6.40
CA ILE A 179 1.63 1.62 -4.94
C ILE A 179 2.94 1.02 -4.46
N GLU A 180 3.34 -0.15 -4.94
CA GLU A 180 4.58 -0.81 -4.55
C GLU A 180 5.83 0.00 -4.95
N TYR A 181 5.79 0.63 -6.13
CA TYR A 181 6.84 1.55 -6.56
C TYR A 181 7.03 2.72 -5.59
N VAL A 182 5.95 3.45 -5.29
CA VAL A 182 6.04 4.63 -4.41
C VAL A 182 6.30 4.24 -2.96
N LYS A 183 5.79 3.09 -2.50
CA LYS A 183 6.12 2.49 -1.20
C LYS A 183 7.61 2.24 -1.04
N THR A 184 8.27 1.70 -2.07
CA THR A 184 9.73 1.53 -2.08
C THR A 184 10.45 2.88 -1.88
N ASP A 185 10.00 3.93 -2.58
CA ASP A 185 10.53 5.27 -2.42
C ASP A 185 10.26 5.87 -1.02
N MET A 186 9.11 5.57 -0.39
CA MET A 186 8.79 5.99 0.97
C MET A 186 9.61 5.24 2.03
N VAL A 187 9.96 3.98 1.80
CA VAL A 187 10.88 3.23 2.65
C VAL A 187 12.30 3.82 2.55
N GLN A 188 12.76 4.20 1.35
CA GLN A 188 14.04 4.90 1.20
C GLN A 188 14.04 6.25 1.93
N MET A 189 12.93 6.98 1.87
CA MET A 189 12.75 8.22 2.63
C MET A 189 12.94 7.98 4.14
N LEU A 190 12.34 6.92 4.68
CA LEU A 190 12.51 6.54 6.09
C LEU A 190 13.95 6.11 6.41
N ASN A 191 14.59 5.33 5.55
CA ASN A 191 15.97 4.87 5.73
C ASN A 191 16.97 6.03 5.81
N THR A 192 16.71 7.10 5.07
CA THR A 192 17.58 8.28 4.96
C THR A 192 17.14 9.45 5.82
N LEU A 193 16.03 9.30 6.56
CA LEU A 193 15.47 10.34 7.40
C LEU A 193 16.46 10.72 8.52
N LYS A 194 16.63 12.02 8.71
CA LYS A 194 17.36 12.61 9.84
C LYS A 194 16.57 13.82 10.33
N TYR A 195 16.40 13.91 11.64
CA TYR A 195 15.90 15.13 12.29
C TYR A 195 17.05 16.11 12.55
N LYS A 196 16.72 17.41 12.66
CA LYS A 196 17.68 18.49 12.92
C LYS A 196 17.27 19.32 14.12
#